data_AF-A0A4Y9ZF03-F1
#
_entry.id   AF-A0A4Y9ZF03-F1
#
_cell.length_a   1.000
_cell.length_b   1.000
_cell.length_c   1.000
_cell.angle_alpha   90.00
_cell.angle_beta   90.00
_cell.angle_gamma   90.00
#
_symmetry.space_group_name_H-M   'P 1'
#
loop_
_entity.id
_entity.type
_entity.pdbx_description
1 polymer ?
#
loop_
_entity_poly.entity_id
_entity_poly.type
_entity_poly.pdbx_seq_one_letter_code
_entity_poly.pdbx_strand_id
1 'polypeptide(L)'
;MDDFGGLYTEFALPAKPFLRLGKNLKTYIVTQTAEGSRTTIVLIDAESPSNVKRVTSAKNDSVEDALWSWNFLGTDGHAQFLCARSSPIRPNELLLGTVDDHLTVIWKVLDAPVLPSAVEQALKSLQASIIQVPDRHPVETILVKESKGISAELKPLATFIHGGPHSTSFTAFTPSVAALALQGYNVSLPNYTGSLGFGEYYVQKLLGKCGSLDVEDMGGKCCPSEYYGGF
;
A
#
# COMPACT_ATOMS: atom_id res chain seq x y z
N MET A 1 13.98 10.13 11.15
CA MET A 1 13.78 8.92 11.96
C MET A 1 12.80 8.07 11.17
N ASP A 2 13.24 6.92 10.66
CA ASP A 2 12.37 5.90 10.03
C ASP A 2 11.56 5.21 11.13
N ASP A 3 10.70 5.99 11.80
CA ASP A 3 9.88 5.45 12.88
C ASP A 3 8.86 4.46 12.32
N PHE A 4 8.63 3.38 13.06
CA PHE A 4 7.58 2.43 12.76
C PHE A 4 6.23 3.14 12.91
N GLY A 5 5.55 3.40 11.78
CA GLY A 5 4.31 4.18 11.75
C GLY A 5 3.16 3.55 12.52
N GLY A 6 3.23 2.25 12.81
CA GLY A 6 2.20 1.51 13.55
C GLY A 6 1.86 0.19 12.86
N LEU A 7 1.05 -0.61 13.55
CA LEU A 7 0.53 -1.87 13.03
C LEU A 7 -0.90 -1.64 12.50
N TYR A 8 -1.03 -1.47 11.19
CA TYR A 8 -2.27 -1.22 10.47
C TYR A 8 -2.55 -2.40 9.52
N THR A 9 -3.15 -3.45 10.05
CA THR A 9 -3.58 -4.62 9.27
C THR A 9 -4.97 -4.36 8.68
N GLU A 10 -5.26 -4.83 7.46
CA GLU A 10 -6.55 -4.55 6.81
C GLU A 10 -7.78 -5.07 7.57
N PHE A 11 -7.67 -6.20 8.30
CA PHE A 11 -8.79 -6.74 9.09
C PHE A 11 -8.32 -7.49 10.34
N ALA A 12 -7.43 -8.47 10.18
CA ALA A 12 -6.92 -9.30 11.27
C ALA A 12 -5.56 -9.91 10.89
N LEU A 13 -4.85 -10.43 11.89
CA LEU A 13 -3.72 -11.32 11.65
C LEU A 13 -4.22 -12.66 11.07
N PRO A 14 -3.54 -13.24 10.07
CA PRO A 14 -3.85 -14.58 9.59
C PRO A 14 -3.77 -15.63 10.69
N ALA A 15 -4.47 -16.75 10.51
CA ALA A 15 -4.59 -17.80 11.52
C ALA A 15 -3.24 -18.42 11.96
N LYS A 16 -2.21 -18.32 11.12
CA LYS A 16 -0.84 -18.79 11.40
C LYS A 16 0.17 -17.67 11.11
N PRO A 17 0.36 -16.72 12.04
CA PRO A 17 1.27 -15.59 11.84
C PRO A 17 2.65 -15.82 12.46
N PHE A 18 2.91 -16.97 13.09
CA PHE A 18 4.13 -17.18 13.87
C PHE A 18 5.21 -17.93 13.08
N LEU A 19 6.46 -17.52 13.26
CA LEU A 19 7.67 -18.26 12.88
C LEU A 19 8.45 -18.62 14.15
N ARG A 20 9.21 -19.72 14.09
CA ARG A 20 10.15 -20.13 15.13
C ARG A 20 11.53 -20.26 14.52
N LEU A 21 12.38 -19.27 14.78
CA LEU A 21 13.64 -19.08 14.05
C LEU A 21 14.87 -19.33 14.94
N GLY A 22 15.96 -19.73 14.29
CA GLY A 22 17.26 -19.99 14.92
C GLY A 22 17.27 -21.20 15.85
N LYS A 23 18.44 -21.49 16.42
CA LYS A 23 18.67 -22.64 17.32
C LYS A 23 17.80 -22.63 18.58
N ASN A 24 17.45 -21.44 19.05
CA ASN A 24 16.65 -21.25 20.26
C ASN A 24 15.14 -21.27 19.98
N LEU A 25 14.71 -21.48 18.72
CA LEU A 25 13.30 -21.46 18.30
C LEU A 25 12.56 -20.20 18.76
N LYS A 26 13.23 -19.05 18.63
CA LYS A 26 12.69 -17.75 19.04
C LYS A 26 11.45 -17.42 18.22
N THR A 27 10.41 -16.91 18.87
CA THR A 27 9.12 -16.66 18.23
C THR A 27 9.07 -15.27 17.59
N TYR A 28 8.69 -15.23 16.32
CA TYR A 28 8.44 -14.00 15.57
C TYR A 28 7.00 -13.98 15.05
N ILE A 29 6.39 -12.80 15.03
CA ILE A 29 5.12 -12.56 14.33
C ILE A 29 5.45 -12.00 12.95
N VAL A 30 4.89 -12.62 11.91
CA VAL A 30 4.91 -12.14 10.53
C VAL A 30 3.55 -11.57 10.21
N THR A 31 3.54 -10.36 9.66
CA THR A 31 2.30 -9.72 9.21
C THR A 31 2.62 -8.66 8.17
N GLN A 32 1.61 -8.20 7.45
CA GLN A 32 1.69 -6.94 6.71
C GLN A 32 1.26 -5.77 7.58
N THR A 33 1.68 -4.57 7.21
CA THR A 33 1.16 -3.31 7.75
C THR A 33 1.13 -2.24 6.66
N ALA A 34 0.20 -1.30 6.75
CA ALA A 34 0.19 -0.09 5.92
C ALA A 34 1.40 0.81 6.26
N GLU A 35 2.07 1.32 5.23
CA GLU A 35 3.16 2.29 5.29
C GLU A 35 3.01 3.27 4.12
N GLY A 36 2.34 4.39 4.38
CA GLY A 36 1.77 5.28 3.37
C GLY A 36 0.83 4.54 2.42
N SER A 37 0.96 4.82 1.12
CA SER A 37 0.22 4.16 0.02
C SER A 37 0.71 2.75 -0.29
N ARG A 38 1.45 2.10 0.62
CA ARG A 38 1.99 0.75 0.42
C ARG A 38 1.64 -0.14 1.59
N THR A 39 1.68 -1.45 1.36
CA THR A 39 1.72 -2.44 2.43
C THR A 39 3.06 -3.16 2.42
N THR A 40 3.64 -3.37 3.60
CA THR A 40 4.95 -4.00 3.77
C THR A 40 4.86 -5.18 4.73
N ILE A 41 5.64 -6.23 4.49
CA ILE A 41 5.79 -7.35 5.41
C ILE A 41 6.79 -6.97 6.50
N VAL A 42 6.41 -7.23 7.75
CA VAL A 42 7.24 -7.04 8.93
C VAL A 42 7.41 -8.33 9.71
N LEU A 43 8.59 -8.49 10.30
CA LEU A 43 8.90 -9.46 11.34
C LEU A 43 8.96 -8.73 12.68
N ILE A 44 8.13 -9.14 13.64
CA ILE A 44 8.06 -8.56 14.98
C ILE A 44 8.56 -9.62 15.96
N ASP A 45 9.55 -9.27 16.76
CA ASP A 45 10.05 -10.13 17.84
C ASP A 45 9.01 -10.24 18.95
N ALA A 46 8.45 -11.44 19.18
CA ALA A 46 7.37 -11.63 20.16
C ALA A 46 7.85 -11.49 21.61
N GLU A 47 9.15 -11.61 21.86
CA GLU A 47 9.77 -11.48 23.19
C GLU A 47 10.27 -10.04 23.43
N SER A 48 10.42 -9.25 22.37
CA SER A 48 10.86 -7.85 22.43
C SER A 48 10.14 -7.04 21.33
N PRO A 49 8.83 -6.75 21.51
CA PRO A 49 7.96 -6.29 20.43
C PRO A 49 8.28 -4.88 19.90
N SER A 50 9.18 -4.15 20.54
CA SER A 50 9.75 -2.91 19.99
C SER A 50 10.70 -3.16 18.81
N ASN A 51 11.14 -4.40 18.59
CA ASN A 51 12.01 -4.77 17.48
C ASN A 51 11.18 -5.24 16.28
N VAL A 52 10.95 -4.31 15.35
CA VAL A 52 10.21 -4.55 14.11
C VAL A 52 11.16 -4.44 12.92
N LYS A 53 11.34 -5.55 12.19
CA LYS A 53 12.14 -5.60 10.96
C LYS A 53 11.23 -5.60 9.74
N ARG A 54 11.36 -4.58 8.87
CA ARG A 54 10.74 -4.56 7.54
C ARG A 54 11.53 -5.51 6.62
N VAL A 55 10.83 -6.43 5.96
CA VAL A 55 11.48 -7.42 5.06
C VAL A 55 11.16 -7.20 3.58
N THR A 56 10.26 -6.27 3.27
CA THR A 56 9.88 -5.88 1.91
C THR A 56 9.90 -4.37 1.70
N SER A 57 10.64 -3.62 2.52
CA SER A 57 10.78 -2.18 2.30
C SER A 57 11.36 -1.90 0.92
N ALA A 58 10.91 -0.80 0.32
CA ALA A 58 11.50 -0.29 -0.91
C ALA A 58 12.99 -0.04 -0.68
N LYS A 59 13.85 -0.97 -1.09
CA LYS A 59 15.27 -0.67 -1.25
C LYS A 59 15.36 0.32 -2.41
N ASN A 60 16.23 1.32 -2.29
CA ASN A 60 16.44 2.38 -3.28
C ASN A 60 16.99 1.89 -4.65
N ASP A 61 16.81 0.60 -4.97
CA ASP A 61 17.43 -0.08 -6.09
C ASP A 61 16.65 0.16 -7.41
N SER A 62 15.35 0.45 -7.36
CA SER A 62 14.58 0.99 -8.51
C SER A 62 13.26 1.66 -8.09
N VAL A 63 12.79 2.66 -8.86
CA VAL A 63 11.50 3.35 -8.64
C VAL A 63 10.31 2.39 -8.79
N GLU A 64 10.40 1.40 -9.67
CA GLU A 64 9.34 0.42 -9.90
C GLU A 64 9.26 -0.63 -8.79
N ASP A 65 10.39 -1.01 -8.18
CA ASP A 65 10.41 -1.90 -7.03
C ASP A 65 9.99 -1.18 -5.74
N ALA A 66 10.00 0.15 -5.76
CA ALA A 66 9.48 0.95 -4.66
C ALA A 66 7.95 0.94 -4.56
N LEU A 67 7.22 0.42 -5.56
CA LEU A 67 5.74 0.47 -5.63
C LEU A 67 5.04 -0.84 -5.27
N TRP A 68 5.77 -1.87 -4.86
CA TRP A 68 5.14 -3.12 -4.44
C TRP A 68 4.29 -2.93 -3.17
N SER A 69 3.05 -3.39 -3.22
CA SER A 69 2.22 -3.65 -2.04
C SER A 69 2.13 -5.15 -1.82
N TRP A 70 2.24 -5.56 -0.55
CA TRP A 70 2.35 -6.95 -0.12
C TRP A 70 1.16 -7.38 0.72
N ASN A 71 0.69 -8.61 0.49
CA ASN A 71 -0.36 -9.26 1.25
C ASN A 71 0.16 -10.58 1.84
N PHE A 72 0.18 -10.68 3.16
CA PHE A 72 0.61 -11.83 3.94
C PHE A 72 -0.51 -12.88 4.02
N LEU A 73 -0.18 -14.13 3.69
CA LEU A 73 -1.17 -15.21 3.59
C LEU A 73 -1.05 -16.24 4.73
N GLY A 74 0.15 -16.41 5.31
CA GLY A 74 0.37 -17.30 6.45
C GLY A 74 1.76 -17.93 6.47
N THR A 75 2.09 -18.60 7.57
CA THR A 75 3.37 -19.29 7.77
C THR A 75 3.22 -20.82 7.80
N ASP A 76 4.35 -21.51 7.65
CA ASP A 76 4.49 -22.94 7.97
C ASP A 76 4.72 -23.20 9.48
N GLY A 77 4.86 -22.15 10.30
CA GLY A 77 5.21 -22.23 11.72
C GLY A 77 6.70 -22.37 12.01
N HIS A 78 7.54 -22.45 10.98
CA HIS A 78 8.99 -22.64 11.06
C HIS A 78 9.71 -21.42 10.49
N ALA A 79 10.21 -21.51 9.25
CA ALA A 79 11.04 -20.50 8.63
C ALA A 79 10.46 -19.98 7.30
N GLN A 80 9.26 -20.43 6.91
CA GLN A 80 8.68 -20.07 5.61
C GLN A 80 7.33 -19.40 5.76
N PHE A 81 7.05 -18.48 4.85
CA PHE A 81 5.75 -17.84 4.76
C PHE A 81 5.35 -17.52 3.33
N LEU A 82 4.04 -17.44 3.11
CA LEU A 82 3.45 -17.08 1.83
C LEU A 82 2.98 -15.63 1.85
N CYS A 83 3.19 -14.97 0.72
CA CYS A 83 2.63 -13.65 0.45
C CYS A 83 2.26 -13.50 -1.02
N ALA A 84 1.28 -12.65 -1.30
CA ALA A 84 1.06 -12.10 -2.62
C ALA A 84 1.66 -10.69 -2.70
N ARG A 85 2.07 -10.25 -3.88
CA ARG A 85 2.43 -8.84 -4.12
C ARG A 85 1.92 -8.37 -5.47
N SER A 86 1.63 -7.08 -5.58
CA SER A 86 1.34 -6.43 -6.85
C SER A 86 1.77 -4.97 -6.84
N SER A 87 1.81 -4.36 -8.02
CA SER A 87 1.95 -2.90 -8.18
C SER A 87 0.82 -2.39 -9.09
N PRO A 88 0.60 -1.07 -9.25
CA PRO A 88 -0.54 -0.58 -10.05
C PRO A 88 -0.47 -1.00 -11.52
N ILE A 89 0.71 -1.42 -11.99
CA ILE A 89 1.00 -1.84 -13.36
C ILE A 89 1.52 -3.28 -13.47
N ARG A 90 1.67 -3.99 -12.34
CA ARG A 90 2.11 -5.40 -12.29
C ARG A 90 1.08 -6.23 -11.51
N PRO A 91 0.36 -7.17 -12.18
CA PRO A 91 -0.60 -8.05 -11.52
C PRO A 91 0.01 -8.91 -10.41
N ASN A 92 -0.86 -9.55 -9.62
CA ASN A 92 -0.45 -10.28 -8.42
C ASN A 92 0.47 -11.46 -8.73
N GLU A 93 1.60 -11.53 -8.01
CA GLU A 93 2.47 -12.69 -7.93
C GLU A 93 2.30 -13.36 -6.57
N LEU A 94 2.39 -14.70 -6.52
CA LEU A 94 2.46 -15.47 -5.28
C LEU A 94 3.93 -15.81 -4.99
N LEU A 95 4.39 -15.55 -3.77
CA LEU A 95 5.77 -15.77 -3.35
C LEU A 95 5.86 -16.59 -2.08
N LEU A 96 6.93 -17.37 -2.00
CA LEU A 96 7.45 -17.99 -0.78
C LEU A 96 8.63 -17.17 -0.27
N GLY A 97 8.51 -16.65 0.95
CA GLY A 97 9.62 -16.11 1.71
C GLY A 97 10.20 -17.18 2.63
N THR A 98 11.52 -17.40 2.56
CA THR A 98 12.26 -18.23 3.54
C THR A 98 13.18 -17.33 4.36
N VAL A 99 13.03 -17.35 5.67
CA VAL A 99 13.82 -16.53 6.60
C VAL A 99 15.09 -17.27 7.00
N ASP A 100 16.25 -16.64 6.82
CA ASP A 100 17.54 -17.17 7.27
C ASP A 100 17.86 -16.81 8.74
N ASP A 101 18.99 -17.31 9.24
CA ASP A 101 19.47 -17.06 10.61
C ASP A 101 19.80 -15.57 10.89
N HIS A 102 19.89 -14.74 9.86
CA HIS A 102 20.12 -13.29 9.94
C HIS A 102 18.82 -12.47 9.77
N LEU A 103 17.66 -13.15 9.81
CA LEU A 103 16.34 -12.58 9.57
C LEU A 103 16.18 -11.96 8.18
N THR A 104 16.98 -12.37 7.21
CA THR A 104 16.88 -11.97 5.82
C THR A 104 15.94 -12.93 5.10
N VAL A 105 15.12 -12.41 4.19
CA VAL A 105 14.17 -13.22 3.45
C VAL A 105 14.71 -13.52 2.06
N ILE A 106 14.80 -14.81 1.75
CA ILE A 106 15.05 -15.32 0.41
C ILE A 106 13.70 -15.54 -0.26
N TRP A 107 13.48 -14.85 -1.38
CA TRP A 107 12.21 -14.86 -2.10
C TRP A 107 12.24 -15.84 -3.27
N LYS A 108 11.15 -16.61 -3.41
CA LYS A 108 10.88 -17.43 -4.59
C LYS A 108 9.48 -17.13 -5.10
N VAL A 109 9.36 -16.69 -6.35
CA VAL A 109 8.05 -16.60 -7.03
C VAL A 109 7.56 -18.03 -7.27
N LEU A 110 6.37 -18.33 -6.73
CA LEU A 110 5.70 -19.62 -6.88
C LEU A 110 4.73 -19.61 -8.06
N ASP A 111 4.02 -18.51 -8.24
CA ASP A 111 3.04 -18.34 -9.30
C ASP A 111 2.99 -16.88 -9.77
N ALA A 112 2.76 -16.69 -11.06
CA ALA A 112 2.57 -15.41 -11.70
C ALA A 112 1.59 -15.57 -12.88
N PRO A 113 0.76 -14.55 -13.16
CA PRO A 113 -0.25 -14.65 -14.19
C PRO A 113 0.38 -14.74 -15.57
N VAL A 114 -0.11 -15.67 -16.38
CA VAL A 114 0.21 -15.74 -17.81
C VAL A 114 -0.65 -14.72 -18.54
N LEU A 115 -0.04 -13.62 -18.97
CA LEU A 115 -0.73 -12.55 -19.67
C LEU A 115 -0.63 -12.70 -21.19
N PRO A 116 -1.71 -12.47 -21.95
CA PRO A 116 -1.61 -12.29 -23.39
C PRO A 116 -0.66 -11.14 -23.72
N SER A 117 0.11 -11.26 -24.80
CA SER A 117 1.12 -10.25 -25.19
C SER A 117 0.54 -8.84 -25.31
N ALA A 118 -0.70 -8.71 -25.81
CA ALA A 118 -1.40 -7.42 -25.90
C ALA A 118 -1.63 -6.78 -24.52
N VAL A 119 -1.99 -7.57 -23.51
CA VAL A 119 -2.21 -7.09 -22.13
C VAL A 119 -0.87 -6.73 -21.49
N GLU A 120 0.16 -7.55 -21.68
CA GLU A 120 1.49 -7.27 -21.15
C GLU A 120 2.06 -5.96 -21.74
N GLN A 121 1.91 -5.74 -23.04
CA GLN A 121 2.33 -4.50 -23.70
C GLN A 121 1.52 -3.29 -23.22
N ALA A 122 0.22 -3.45 -23.02
CA ALA A 122 -0.64 -2.41 -22.48
C ALA A 122 -0.20 -2.02 -21.06
N LEU A 123 0.02 -2.99 -20.17
CA LEU A 123 0.47 -2.68 -18.80
C LEU A 123 1.87 -2.02 -18.79
N LYS A 124 2.79 -2.42 -19.67
CA LYS A 124 4.10 -1.77 -19.85
C LYS A 124 4.01 -0.36 -20.41
N SER A 125 2.88 0.04 -21.00
CA SER A 125 2.68 1.41 -21.47
C SER A 125 2.26 2.37 -20.34
N LEU A 126 1.89 1.84 -19.17
CA LEU A 126 1.51 2.62 -17.99
C LEU A 126 2.71 3.01 -17.13
N GLN A 127 2.55 4.10 -16.39
CA GLN A 127 3.45 4.60 -15.35
C GLN A 127 2.63 4.76 -14.07
N ALA A 128 3.23 4.40 -12.93
CA ALA A 128 2.68 4.67 -11.62
C ALA A 128 3.69 5.43 -10.75
N SER A 129 3.19 6.28 -9.83
CA SER A 129 4.01 7.02 -8.87
C SER A 129 3.20 7.39 -7.64
N ILE A 130 3.85 7.54 -6.50
CA ILE A 130 3.26 8.15 -5.30
C ILE A 130 3.68 9.63 -5.28
N ILE A 131 2.71 10.53 -5.23
CA ILE A 131 2.92 11.99 -5.27
C ILE A 131 2.52 12.57 -3.92
N GLN A 132 3.46 13.23 -3.24
CA GLN A 132 3.17 14.02 -2.05
C GLN A 132 2.39 15.27 -2.44
N VAL A 133 1.33 15.59 -1.71
CA VAL A 133 0.59 16.83 -1.94
C VAL A 133 1.31 17.97 -1.23
N PRO A 134 1.76 19.02 -1.96
CA PRO A 134 2.49 20.14 -1.36
C PRO A 134 1.70 20.78 -0.21
N ASP A 135 2.41 21.11 0.88
CA ASP A 135 1.89 21.79 2.06
C ASP A 135 0.73 21.08 2.78
N ARG A 136 0.50 19.78 2.50
CA ARG A 136 -0.59 18.99 3.07
C ARG A 136 -0.14 17.67 3.69
N HIS A 137 1.03 17.61 4.32
CA HIS A 137 1.47 16.36 4.98
C HIS A 137 0.40 15.82 5.96
N PRO A 138 0.03 14.52 5.89
CA PRO A 138 0.74 13.42 5.23
C PRO A 138 0.12 13.04 3.86
N VAL A 139 -0.72 13.90 3.30
CA VAL A 139 -1.54 13.60 2.13
C VAL A 139 -0.66 13.29 0.93
N GLU A 140 -0.92 12.14 0.33
CA GLU A 140 -0.29 11.70 -0.90
C GLU A 140 -1.32 11.05 -1.82
N THR A 141 -0.97 10.89 -3.09
CA THR A 141 -1.82 10.20 -4.06
C THR A 141 -1.02 9.26 -4.93
N ILE A 142 -1.56 8.07 -5.16
CA ILE A 142 -1.06 7.19 -6.21
C ILE A 142 -1.59 7.73 -7.53
N LEU A 143 -0.70 8.06 -8.46
CA LEU A 143 -1.05 8.44 -9.82
C LEU A 143 -0.71 7.31 -10.78
N VAL A 144 -1.68 6.87 -11.57
CA VAL A 144 -1.50 5.93 -12.68
C VAL A 144 -1.91 6.61 -13.98
N LYS A 145 -1.05 6.54 -15.00
CA LYS A 145 -1.26 7.17 -16.31
C LYS A 145 -0.49 6.45 -17.40
N GLU A 146 -0.77 6.71 -18.66
CA GLU A 146 0.09 6.25 -19.75
C GLU A 146 1.43 7.01 -19.79
N SER A 147 2.52 6.27 -19.98
CA SER A 147 3.89 6.78 -20.16
C SER A 147 4.05 7.60 -21.43
N LYS A 148 3.30 7.27 -22.49
CA LYS A 148 3.36 7.94 -23.80
C LYS A 148 2.10 8.78 -24.06
N GLY A 149 2.01 9.93 -23.40
CA GLY A 149 1.15 11.03 -23.82
C GLY A 149 2.00 12.11 -24.49
N ILE A 150 2.16 12.05 -25.82
CA ILE A 150 2.85 13.09 -26.62
C ILE A 150 1.89 14.23 -27.00
N SER A 151 0.58 14.08 -26.75
CA SER A 151 -0.36 15.17 -26.94
C SER A 151 -0.24 16.19 -25.80
N ALA A 152 -0.08 17.46 -26.14
CA ALA A 152 -0.15 18.60 -25.21
C ALA A 152 -1.57 18.81 -24.63
N GLU A 153 -2.54 17.97 -25.02
CA GLU A 153 -3.90 18.03 -24.49
C GLU A 153 -3.99 17.45 -23.08
N LEU A 154 -4.70 18.19 -22.22
CA LEU A 154 -4.99 17.79 -20.85
C LEU A 154 -5.87 16.53 -20.85
N LYS A 155 -5.29 15.40 -20.42
CA LYS A 155 -6.05 14.16 -20.18
C LYS A 155 -7.03 14.33 -19.01
N PRO A 156 -8.24 13.76 -19.09
CA PRO A 156 -9.19 13.79 -17.98
C PRO A 156 -8.63 13.07 -16.75
N LEU A 157 -8.93 13.60 -15.56
CA LEU A 157 -8.55 13.01 -14.28
C LEU A 157 -9.74 12.26 -13.69
N ALA A 158 -9.57 10.97 -13.37
CA ALA A 158 -10.50 10.16 -12.60
C ALA A 158 -9.92 9.93 -11.19
N THR A 159 -10.59 10.44 -10.16
CA THR A 159 -10.17 10.29 -8.77
C THR A 159 -10.97 9.20 -8.06
N PHE A 160 -10.28 8.18 -7.56
CA PHE A 160 -10.88 7.12 -6.74
C PHE A 160 -10.68 7.44 -5.26
N ILE A 161 -11.74 7.89 -4.61
CA ILE A 161 -11.74 8.20 -3.19
C ILE A 161 -12.19 6.93 -2.44
N HIS A 162 -11.37 6.46 -1.50
CA HIS A 162 -11.76 5.35 -0.64
C HIS A 162 -12.82 5.78 0.39
N GLY A 163 -13.61 4.82 0.89
CA GLY A 163 -14.62 5.09 1.91
C GLY A 163 -14.07 5.08 3.34
N GLY A 164 -14.85 5.62 4.27
CA GLY A 164 -14.54 5.62 5.70
C GLY A 164 -13.37 6.53 6.10
N PRO A 165 -13.27 6.91 7.39
CA PRO A 165 -12.17 7.75 7.85
C PRO A 165 -10.82 7.02 7.89
N HIS A 166 -10.82 5.68 7.97
CA HIS A 166 -9.64 4.85 8.24
C HIS A 166 -9.41 3.74 7.20
N SER A 167 -9.66 4.04 5.93
CA SER A 167 -9.20 3.21 4.81
C SER A 167 -7.97 3.84 4.16
N THR A 168 -7.27 3.10 3.31
CA THR A 168 -6.13 3.60 2.53
C THR A 168 -6.17 2.99 1.13
N SER A 169 -5.91 3.79 0.11
CA SER A 169 -5.58 3.31 -1.23
C SER A 169 -4.13 2.85 -1.26
N PHE A 170 -3.89 1.59 -1.62
CA PHE A 170 -2.55 1.03 -1.76
C PHE A 170 -2.14 0.89 -3.22
N THR A 171 -0.83 0.79 -3.47
CA THR A 171 -0.26 0.54 -4.79
C THR A 171 -0.53 -0.88 -5.32
N ALA A 172 -1.45 -1.64 -4.73
CA ALA A 172 -1.83 -2.96 -5.24
C ALA A 172 -2.50 -2.86 -6.63
N PHE A 173 -2.33 -3.90 -7.45
CA PHE A 173 -2.91 -3.94 -8.79
C PHE A 173 -4.44 -3.92 -8.74
N THR A 174 -5.04 -2.94 -9.39
CA THR A 174 -6.49 -2.84 -9.54
C THR A 174 -6.85 -2.81 -11.03
N PRO A 175 -7.54 -3.84 -11.56
CA PRO A 175 -7.87 -3.90 -12.99
C PRO A 175 -8.64 -2.69 -13.52
N SER A 176 -9.56 -2.12 -12.73
CA SER A 176 -10.34 -0.94 -13.13
C SER A 176 -9.47 0.33 -13.26
N VAL A 177 -8.49 0.52 -12.37
CA VAL A 177 -7.53 1.62 -12.43
C VAL A 177 -6.66 1.51 -13.68
N ALA A 178 -6.09 0.33 -13.93
CA ALA A 178 -5.28 0.08 -15.12
C ALA A 178 -6.11 0.26 -16.41
N ALA A 179 -7.35 -0.25 -16.44
CA ALA A 179 -8.24 -0.09 -17.58
C ALA A 179 -8.57 1.39 -17.87
N LEU A 180 -8.89 2.19 -16.85
CA LEU A 180 -9.15 3.63 -17.03
C LEU A 180 -7.92 4.37 -17.53
N ALA A 181 -6.74 4.06 -16.98
CA ALA A 181 -5.50 4.65 -17.45
C ALA A 181 -5.23 4.33 -18.94
N LEU A 182 -5.49 3.08 -19.35
CA LEU A 182 -5.40 2.64 -20.76
C LEU A 182 -6.48 3.24 -21.67
N GLN A 183 -7.57 3.76 -21.12
CA GLN A 183 -8.57 4.54 -21.86
C GLN A 183 -8.21 6.03 -21.93
N GLY A 184 -7.01 6.41 -21.50
CA GLY A 184 -6.50 7.78 -21.62
C GLY A 184 -6.82 8.69 -20.43
N TYR A 185 -7.32 8.16 -19.31
CA TYR A 185 -7.46 8.92 -18.08
C TYR A 185 -6.13 8.99 -17.32
N ASN A 186 -5.89 10.11 -16.65
CA ASN A 186 -5.04 10.08 -15.47
C ASN A 186 -5.90 9.57 -14.31
N VAL A 187 -5.41 8.59 -13.55
CA VAL A 187 -6.16 8.02 -12.42
C VAL A 187 -5.43 8.33 -11.13
N SER A 188 -6.08 9.04 -10.20
CA SER A 188 -5.54 9.35 -8.88
C SER A 188 -6.25 8.56 -7.79
N LEU A 189 -5.48 8.04 -6.85
CA LEU A 189 -5.97 7.36 -5.64
C LEU A 189 -5.36 8.08 -4.43
N PRO A 190 -6.00 9.16 -3.95
CA PRO A 190 -5.54 9.92 -2.81
C PRO A 190 -5.68 9.16 -1.49
N ASN A 191 -4.80 9.48 -0.57
CA ASN A 191 -4.87 9.14 0.84
C ASN A 191 -4.85 10.45 1.64
N TYR A 192 -6.00 10.82 2.19
CA TYR A 192 -6.19 12.06 2.96
C TYR A 192 -5.90 11.84 4.46
N THR A 193 -5.84 12.92 5.25
CA THR A 193 -5.66 12.83 6.71
C THR A 193 -6.72 11.91 7.31
N GLY A 194 -6.31 10.92 8.12
CA GLY A 194 -7.19 9.88 8.67
C GLY A 194 -6.90 8.50 8.09
N SER A 195 -6.38 8.45 6.86
CA SER A 195 -5.94 7.22 6.21
C SER A 195 -4.87 6.51 7.05
N LEU A 196 -4.86 5.17 6.99
CA LEU A 196 -3.89 4.34 7.71
C LEU A 196 -2.52 4.32 7.03
N GLY A 197 -1.48 4.02 7.80
CA GLY A 197 -0.10 3.93 7.31
C GLY A 197 0.69 5.23 7.39
N PHE A 198 0.08 6.32 7.88
CA PHE A 198 0.73 7.63 8.02
C PHE A 198 1.08 7.98 9.48
N GLY A 199 0.72 7.12 10.43
CA GLY A 199 0.97 7.29 11.85
C GLY A 199 -0.25 7.75 12.64
N GLU A 200 -0.26 7.38 13.93
CA GLU A 200 -1.42 7.53 14.81
C GLU A 200 -1.90 8.98 14.93
N TYR A 201 -0.97 9.93 14.95
CA TYR A 201 -1.30 11.35 15.00
C TYR A 201 -2.27 11.75 13.88
N TYR A 202 -2.04 11.28 12.65
CA TYR A 202 -2.87 11.66 11.50
C TYR A 202 -4.18 10.89 11.42
N VAL A 203 -4.19 9.65 11.91
CA VAL A 203 -5.43 8.86 12.11
C VAL A 203 -6.37 9.62 13.06
N GLN A 204 -5.86 10.02 14.22
CA GLN A 204 -6.62 10.75 15.25
C GLN A 204 -7.01 12.17 14.81
N LYS A 205 -6.19 12.83 13.97
CA LYS A 205 -6.42 14.20 13.49
C LYS A 205 -7.74 14.36 12.71
N LEU A 206 -8.23 13.30 12.06
CA LEU A 206 -9.51 13.34 11.33
C LEU A 206 -10.73 13.25 12.28
N LEU A 207 -10.57 12.70 13.48
CA LEU A 207 -11.70 12.53 14.40
C LEU A 207 -12.36 13.88 14.73
N GLY A 208 -13.68 13.92 14.61
CA GLY A 208 -14.47 15.15 14.75
C GLY A 208 -14.40 16.10 13.55
N LYS A 209 -13.74 15.71 12.45
CA LYS A 209 -13.55 16.51 11.22
C LYS A 209 -13.82 15.73 9.93
N CYS A 210 -14.52 14.61 10.01
CA CYS A 210 -14.96 13.86 8.83
C CYS A 210 -15.92 14.70 7.99
N GLY A 211 -15.75 14.70 6.67
CA GLY A 211 -16.50 15.55 5.75
C GLY A 211 -16.03 17.01 5.70
N SER A 212 -14.98 17.38 6.46
CA SER A 212 -14.32 18.67 6.36
C SER A 212 -12.84 18.56 6.02
N LEU A 213 -12.01 18.04 6.92
CA LEU A 213 -10.57 17.98 6.72
C LEU A 213 -10.17 17.08 5.55
N ASP A 214 -10.81 15.93 5.42
CA ASP A 214 -10.67 15.02 4.29
C ASP A 214 -11.07 15.66 2.95
N VAL A 215 -12.16 16.44 2.93
CA VAL A 215 -12.60 17.20 1.75
C VAL A 215 -11.62 18.32 1.39
N GLU A 216 -11.13 19.06 2.38
CA GLU A 216 -10.12 20.11 2.21
C GLU A 216 -8.80 19.54 1.68
N ASP A 217 -8.34 18.40 2.23
CA ASP A 217 -7.15 17.67 1.78
C ASP A 217 -7.24 17.29 0.30
N MET A 218 -8.46 17.00 -0.17
CA MET A 218 -8.76 16.72 -1.58
C MET A 218 -8.90 17.95 -2.47
N GLY A 219 -8.81 19.16 -1.91
CA GLY A 219 -8.99 20.42 -2.63
C GLY A 219 -10.46 20.77 -2.89
N GLY A 220 -11.38 20.02 -2.28
CA GLY A 220 -12.80 20.36 -2.23
C GLY A 220 -13.05 21.51 -1.27
N LYS A 221 -14.21 22.16 -1.43
CA LYS A 221 -14.75 23.08 -0.43
C LYS A 221 -15.81 22.33 0.37
N CYS A 222 -15.70 22.39 1.69
CA CYS A 222 -16.73 21.87 2.58
C CYS A 222 -18.07 22.58 2.32
N CYS A 223 -19.17 21.83 2.35
CA CYS A 223 -20.48 22.46 2.48
C CYS A 223 -20.52 23.20 3.83
N PRO A 224 -21.06 24.44 3.89
CA PRO A 224 -21.18 25.17 5.14
C PRO A 224 -21.92 24.35 6.20
N SER A 225 -21.45 24.40 7.44
CA SER A 225 -22.02 23.71 8.60
C SER A 225 -23.48 24.08 8.89
N GLU A 226 -24.00 25.13 8.24
CA GLU A 226 -25.40 25.58 8.32
C GLU A 226 -26.41 24.55 7.80
N TYR A 227 -25.96 23.50 7.10
CA TYR A 227 -26.82 22.38 6.66
C TYR A 227 -26.86 21.19 7.62
N TYR A 228 -26.01 21.16 8.66
CA TYR A 228 -26.05 20.14 9.71
C TYR A 228 -26.84 20.64 10.92
N GLY A 229 -28.11 20.99 10.68
CA GLY A 229 -29.07 21.29 11.73
C GLY A 229 -29.69 19.99 12.28
N GLY A 230 -29.30 19.62 13.50
CA GLY A 230 -30.08 18.77 14.40
C GLY A 230 -29.99 17.25 14.18
N PHE A 231 -29.22 16.59 15.05
CA PHE A 231 -29.62 15.33 15.67
C PHE A 231 -29.59 15.51 17.19
#